data_AF-A0A2G1WZK6-F1
#
_entry.id   AF-A0A2G1WZK6-F1
#
_cell.length_a   1.000
_cell.length_b   1.000
_cell.length_c   1.000
_cell.angle_alpha   90.00
_cell.angle_beta   90.00
_cell.angle_gamma   90.00
#
_symmetry.space_group_name_H-M   'P 1'
#
loop_
_entity.id
_entity.type
_entity.pdbx_description
1 polymer ?
#
loop_
_entity_poly.entity_id
_entity_poly.type
_entity_poly.pdbx_seq_one_letter_code
_entity_poly.pdbx_strand_id
1 'polypeptide(L)'
;MNAESTTGDDADATGRDGNTVEDEIDAAATAVGSVWPVHSFVTANPLAGFEDRPFDEAVSRAAGLLGGRGYPRAKTFRAALDEGRIGPELLDAELTDRGYDADPEALLERL
;
A
#
# COMPACT_ATOMS: atom_id res chain seq x y z
N MET A 1 -32.96 -65.78 26.22
CA MET A 1 -31.66 -65.70 26.92
C MET A 1 -30.66 -65.17 25.90
N ASN A 2 -30.12 -63.96 25.92
CA ASN A 2 -30.12 -62.76 26.79
C ASN A 2 -29.97 -61.54 25.81
N ALA A 3 -30.64 -60.38 25.93
CA ALA A 3 -30.40 -59.25 26.85
C ALA A 3 -28.88 -58.95 27.00
N GLU A 4 -28.32 -57.78 26.66
CA GLU A 4 -28.75 -56.39 26.94
C GLU A 4 -27.90 -55.33 26.18
N SER A 5 -28.49 -54.13 26.03
CA SER A 5 -27.95 -52.76 26.22
C SER A 5 -26.73 -52.25 25.41
N THR A 6 -26.90 -51.28 24.48
CA THR A 6 -27.03 -49.80 24.63
C THR A 6 -25.71 -49.07 24.90
N THR A 7 -25.23 -48.35 23.87
CA THR A 7 -24.48 -47.06 23.88
C THR A 7 -24.51 -46.61 22.40
N GLY A 8 -25.04 -45.46 21.94
CA GLY A 8 -25.27 -44.18 22.61
C GLY A 8 -24.01 -43.32 22.55
N ASP A 9 -23.59 -42.84 21.37
CA ASP A 9 -22.67 -41.71 21.18
C ASP A 9 -22.63 -41.40 19.67
N ASP A 10 -23.35 -40.40 19.19
CA ASP A 10 -23.02 -38.97 19.21
C ASP A 10 -22.43 -38.55 17.87
N ALA A 11 -23.21 -37.66 17.24
CA ALA A 11 -22.91 -36.77 16.13
C ALA A 11 -21.47 -36.84 15.60
N ASP A 12 -21.30 -37.48 14.44
CA ASP A 12 -20.23 -37.13 13.52
C ASP A 12 -20.50 -35.72 13.01
N ALA A 13 -20.08 -34.76 13.84
CA ALA A 13 -20.07 -33.35 13.55
C ALA A 13 -19.34 -33.19 12.24
N THR A 14 -20.09 -32.74 11.23
CA THR A 14 -19.53 -32.19 10.01
C THR A 14 -18.54 -31.11 10.43
N GLY A 15 -17.27 -31.49 10.51
CA GLY A 15 -16.14 -30.61 10.75
C GLY A 15 -16.10 -29.67 9.56
N ARG A 16 -16.87 -28.58 9.67
CA ARG A 16 -16.78 -27.45 8.76
C ARG A 16 -15.34 -26.99 8.90
N ASP A 17 -14.54 -27.22 7.87
CA ASP A 17 -13.15 -26.84 7.76
C ASP A 17 -13.00 -25.41 8.29
N GLY A 18 -12.53 -25.33 9.53
CA GLY A 18 -12.53 -24.14 10.35
C GLY A 18 -11.26 -23.35 10.10
N ASN A 19 -10.97 -23.07 8.83
CA ASN A 19 -10.14 -21.94 8.51
C ASN A 19 -11.12 -20.83 8.14
N THR A 20 -11.30 -19.88 9.06
CA THR A 20 -12.07 -18.69 8.71
C THR A 20 -11.33 -18.00 7.56
N VAL A 21 -12.05 -17.35 6.66
CA VAL A 21 -11.43 -16.66 5.52
C VAL A 21 -10.36 -15.68 6.01
N GLU A 22 -10.58 -15.15 7.21
CA GLU A 22 -9.65 -14.32 7.98
C GLU A 22 -8.34 -15.04 8.33
N ASP A 23 -8.38 -16.30 8.77
CA ASP A 23 -7.19 -17.11 9.06
C ASP A 23 -6.36 -17.40 7.79
N GLU A 24 -7.05 -17.60 6.65
CA GLU A 24 -6.40 -17.78 5.34
C GLU A 24 -5.74 -16.49 4.84
N ILE A 25 -6.39 -15.35 5.07
CA ILE A 25 -5.88 -14.02 4.74
C ILE A 25 -4.64 -13.68 5.58
N ASP A 26 -4.68 -13.93 6.89
CA ASP A 26 -3.55 -13.68 7.80
C ASP A 26 -2.35 -14.57 7.48
N ALA A 27 -2.60 -15.83 7.12
CA ALA A 27 -1.56 -16.76 6.66
C ALA A 27 -0.92 -16.30 5.34
N ALA A 28 -1.71 -15.84 4.37
CA ALA A 28 -1.21 -15.34 3.09
C ALA A 28 -0.43 -14.02 3.22
N ALA A 29 -0.87 -13.12 4.10
CA ALA A 29 -0.21 -11.83 4.36
C ALA A 29 1.21 -11.99 4.94
N THR A 30 1.47 -13.09 5.66
CA THR A 30 2.80 -13.38 6.23
C THR A 30 3.84 -13.79 5.18
N ALA A 31 3.40 -14.25 3.99
CA ALA A 31 4.29 -14.69 2.90
C ALA A 31 4.76 -13.55 1.98
N VAL A 32 4.06 -12.41 1.96
CA VAL A 32 4.44 -11.26 1.14
C VAL A 32 5.20 -10.27 2.02
N GLY A 33 6.45 -10.61 2.33
CA GLY A 33 7.38 -9.68 2.97
C GLY A 33 7.54 -8.42 2.11
N SER A 34 7.53 -7.25 2.75
CA SER A 34 7.45 -5.96 2.05
C SER A 34 8.53 -5.75 1.00
N VAL A 35 9.69 -6.44 1.05
CA VAL A 35 10.70 -6.53 -0.03
C VAL A 35 11.70 -7.68 0.24
N TRP A 36 11.57 -8.94 -0.25
CA TRP A 36 12.77 -9.82 -0.50
C TRP A 36 12.56 -11.24 -1.10
N PRO A 37 13.55 -11.85 -1.83
CA PRO A 37 14.67 -11.26 -2.57
C PRO A 37 14.37 -11.20 -4.06
N VAL A 38 14.39 -9.98 -4.62
CA VAL A 38 14.23 -9.78 -6.06
C VAL A 38 15.61 -9.54 -6.65
N HIS A 39 16.23 -10.59 -7.19
CA HIS A 39 17.46 -10.49 -7.98
C HIS A 39 17.23 -10.04 -9.44
N SER A 40 15.98 -9.72 -9.81
CA SER A 40 15.65 -9.09 -11.09
C SER A 40 14.35 -8.30 -10.97
N PHE A 41 14.45 -6.96 -11.06
CA PHE A 41 13.34 -6.01 -10.96
C PHE A 41 12.26 -6.32 -12.01
N VAL A 42 11.11 -6.81 -11.55
CA VAL A 42 9.83 -6.67 -12.27
C VAL A 42 9.01 -5.64 -11.49
N THR A 43 8.43 -4.70 -12.23
CA THR A 43 7.79 -3.46 -11.78
C THR A 43 6.57 -3.72 -10.89
N ALA A 44 6.77 -3.96 -9.60
CA ALA A 44 5.67 -3.83 -8.65
C ALA A 44 5.45 -2.33 -8.39
N ASN A 45 4.44 -1.75 -9.03
CA ASN A 45 3.92 -0.45 -8.65
C ASN A 45 3.35 -0.58 -7.22
N PRO A 46 3.84 0.17 -6.21
CA PRO A 46 3.29 0.10 -4.86
C PRO A 46 1.81 0.51 -4.77
N LEU A 47 1.29 1.17 -5.82
CA LEU A 47 -0.11 1.56 -5.94
C LEU A 47 -0.95 0.55 -6.74
N ALA A 48 -0.40 -0.62 -7.08
CA ALA A 48 -1.17 -1.67 -7.73
C ALA A 48 -2.35 -2.09 -6.84
N GLY A 49 -3.56 -2.09 -7.39
CA GLY A 49 -4.82 -2.31 -6.66
C GLY A 49 -5.50 -1.05 -6.12
N PHE A 50 -4.96 0.14 -6.40
CA PHE A 50 -5.56 1.44 -6.07
C PHE A 50 -5.85 2.30 -7.31
N GLU A 51 -5.81 1.71 -8.51
CA GLU A 51 -5.93 2.43 -9.79
C GLU A 51 -7.34 2.99 -10.05
N ASP A 52 -8.35 2.52 -9.31
CA ASP A 52 -9.73 3.00 -9.35
C ASP A 52 -9.93 4.37 -8.67
N ARG A 53 -8.86 4.96 -8.10
CA ARG A 53 -8.96 6.13 -7.23
C ARG A 53 -8.03 7.26 -7.65
N PRO A 54 -8.32 8.50 -7.25
CA PRO A 54 -7.38 9.61 -7.38
C PRO A 54 -6.02 9.31 -6.75
N PHE A 55 -4.96 9.83 -7.35
CA PHE A 55 -3.58 9.53 -6.95
C PHE A 55 -3.29 9.86 -5.47
N ASP A 56 -3.81 10.98 -4.98
CA ASP A 56 -3.67 11.41 -3.59
C ASP A 56 -4.32 10.43 -2.61
N GLU A 57 -5.50 9.92 -2.95
CA GLU A 57 -6.18 8.90 -2.16
C GLU A 57 -5.46 7.55 -2.21
N ALA A 58 -5.05 7.13 -3.42
CA ALA A 58 -4.29 5.90 -3.62
C ALA A 58 -3.00 5.90 -2.79
N VAL A 59 -2.25 7.00 -2.84
CA VAL A 59 -1.01 7.20 -2.10
C VAL A 59 -1.25 7.22 -0.59
N SER A 60 -2.27 7.92 -0.11
CA SER A 60 -2.60 8.00 1.32
C SER A 60 -2.96 6.61 1.88
N ARG A 61 -3.80 5.87 1.17
CA ARG A 61 -4.22 4.52 1.58
C ARG A 61 -3.08 3.52 1.51
N ALA A 62 -2.31 3.53 0.42
CA ALA A 62 -1.15 2.67 0.27
C ALA A 62 -0.10 2.94 1.36
N ALA A 63 0.16 4.20 1.69
CA ALA A 63 1.09 4.55 2.78
C ALA A 63 0.57 4.08 4.17
N GLY A 64 -0.74 4.10 4.40
CA GLY A 64 -1.33 3.58 5.63
C GLY A 64 -1.25 2.05 5.75
N LEU A 65 -1.38 1.34 4.63
CA LEU A 65 -1.40 -0.13 4.58
C LEU A 65 0.01 -0.75 4.47
N LEU A 66 0.82 -0.21 3.55
CA LEU A 66 2.14 -0.74 3.21
C LEU A 66 3.27 -0.02 3.96
N GLY A 67 2.95 1.09 4.63
CA GLY A 67 3.95 1.99 5.20
C GLY A 67 4.66 2.84 4.14
N GLY A 68 5.68 3.56 4.57
CA GLY A 68 6.49 4.41 3.70
C GLY A 68 5.92 5.82 3.48
N ARG A 69 6.65 6.63 2.70
CA ARG A 69 6.25 8.00 2.37
C ARG A 69 5.70 8.03 0.95
N GLY A 70 4.46 8.49 0.82
CA GLY A 70 3.76 8.58 -0.45
C GLY A 70 4.29 9.62 -1.45
N TYR A 71 4.96 10.64 -0.93
CA TYR A 71 5.56 11.73 -1.71
C TYR A 71 7.03 11.91 -1.35
N PRO A 72 7.87 12.45 -2.25
CA PRO A 72 9.24 12.85 -1.91
C PRO A 72 9.27 13.91 -0.79
N ARG A 73 10.44 14.10 -0.16
CA ARG A 73 10.63 15.20 0.80
C ARG A 73 10.97 16.49 0.04
N ALA A 74 10.75 17.65 0.65
CA ALA A 74 11.18 18.95 0.10
C ALA A 74 12.64 18.93 -0.39
N LYS A 75 13.55 18.32 0.37
CA LYS A 75 14.97 18.17 -0.01
C LYS A 75 15.20 17.45 -1.35
N THR A 76 14.31 16.55 -1.76
CA THR A 76 14.41 15.83 -3.03
C THR A 76 14.11 16.75 -4.20
N PHE A 77 13.11 17.63 -4.05
CA PHE A 77 12.77 18.63 -5.04
C PHE A 77 13.82 19.74 -5.12
N ARG A 78 14.34 20.22 -3.97
CA ARG A 78 15.47 21.17 -3.95
C ARG A 78 16.67 20.64 -4.72
N ALA A 79 17.10 19.41 -4.42
CA ALA A 79 18.22 18.80 -5.12
C ALA A 79 17.95 18.68 -6.63
N ALA A 80 16.72 18.36 -7.04
CA ALA A 80 16.36 18.28 -8.45
C ALA A 80 16.35 19.66 -9.15
N LEU A 81 16.01 20.74 -8.44
CA LEU A 81 16.13 22.12 -8.92
C LEU A 81 17.61 22.54 -9.03
N ASP A 82 18.40 22.31 -7.97
CA ASP A 82 19.82 22.64 -7.92
C ASP A 82 20.62 21.91 -9.02
N GLU A 83 20.24 20.66 -9.33
CA GLU A 83 20.84 19.85 -10.39
C GLU A 83 20.28 20.16 -11.79
N GLY A 84 19.31 21.07 -11.92
CA GLY A 84 18.66 21.40 -13.18
C GLY A 84 17.81 20.28 -13.79
N ARG A 85 17.44 19.27 -12.99
CA ARG A 85 16.52 18.19 -13.41
C ARG A 85 15.06 18.66 -13.45
N ILE A 86 14.73 19.69 -12.68
CA ILE A 86 13.48 20.44 -12.78
C ILE A 86 13.83 21.80 -13.39
N GLY A 87 13.21 22.12 -14.53
CA GLY A 87 13.38 23.43 -15.17
C GLY A 87 12.64 24.51 -14.37
N PRO A 88 13.32 25.54 -13.84
CA PRO A 88 12.69 26.57 -13.02
C PRO A 88 11.56 27.31 -13.72
N GLU A 89 11.73 27.63 -15.01
CA GLU A 89 10.72 28.35 -15.81
C GLU A 89 9.50 27.48 -16.08
N LEU A 90 9.71 26.17 -16.30
CA LEU A 90 8.61 25.22 -16.46
C LEU A 90 7.86 25.03 -15.13
N LEU A 91 8.59 24.95 -14.02
CA LEU A 91 7.98 24.85 -12.70
C LEU A 91 7.12 26.08 -12.39
N ASP A 92 7.64 27.28 -12.64
CA ASP A 92 6.92 28.54 -12.42
C ASP A 92 5.63 28.62 -13.25
N ALA A 93 5.69 28.24 -14.53
CA ALA A 93 4.52 28.18 -15.40
C ALA A 93 3.48 27.17 -14.90
N GLU A 94 3.90 25.96 -14.50
CA GLU A 94 3.02 24.90 -14.00
C GLU A 94 2.39 25.22 -12.63
N LEU A 95 3.10 25.97 -11.78
CA LEU A 95 2.59 26.46 -10.50
C LEU A 95 1.55 27.55 -10.73
N THR A 96 1.84 28.51 -11.61
CA THR A 96 0.93 29.59 -11.97
C THR A 96 -0.37 29.05 -12.58
N ASP A 97 -0.27 28.08 -13.51
CA ASP A 97 -1.45 27.45 -14.13
C ASP A 97 -2.37 26.77 -13.10
N ARG A 98 -1.79 26.22 -12.03
CA ARG A 98 -2.54 25.62 -10.91
C ARG A 98 -2.92 26.61 -9.81
N GLY A 99 -2.66 27.90 -9.99
CA GLY A 99 -3.04 28.97 -9.06
C GLY A 99 -2.13 29.12 -7.84
N TYR A 100 -0.87 28.70 -7.94
CA TYR A 100 0.15 28.94 -6.91
C TYR A 100 1.01 30.15 -7.29
N ASP A 101 0.82 31.26 -6.58
CA ASP A 101 1.56 32.52 -6.81
C ASP A 101 2.80 32.69 -5.91
N ALA A 102 3.11 31.68 -5.08
CA ALA A 102 4.22 31.75 -4.13
C ALA A 102 5.52 31.22 -4.77
N ASP A 103 6.65 31.80 -4.36
CA ASP A 103 7.99 31.34 -4.72
C ASP A 103 8.15 29.82 -4.46
N PRO A 104 8.66 29.03 -5.42
CA PRO A 104 8.94 27.61 -5.24
C PRO A 104 9.61 27.24 -3.91
N GLU A 105 10.56 28.03 -3.42
CA GLU A 105 11.24 27.72 -2.15
C GLU A 105 10.26 27.81 -0.96
N ALA A 106 9.39 28.81 -0.95
CA ALA A 106 8.34 28.95 0.07
C ALA A 106 7.28 27.82 -0.01
N LEU A 107 7.01 27.29 -1.22
CA LEU A 107 6.14 26.13 -1.39
C LEU A 107 6.78 24.84 -0.86
N LEU A 108 8.10 24.70 -1.02
CA LEU A 108 8.83 23.54 -0.49
C LEU A 108 8.87 23.50 1.04
N GLU A 109 8.81 24.64 1.71
CA GLU A 109 8.71 24.71 3.19
C GLU A 109 7.38 24.17 3.73
N ARG A 110 6.36 24.01 2.89
CA ARG A 110 5.02 23.51 3.28
C ARG A 110 4.87 21.98 3.16
N LEU A 111 5.89 21.27 2.66
CA LEU A 111 5.93 19.80 2.45
C LEU A 111 6.58 19.01 3.59
#